data_AF-A0A8X8WE22-F1
#
_entry.id   AF-A0A8X8WE22-F1
#
_cell.length_a   1.000
_cell.length_b   1.000
_cell.length_c   1.000
_cell.angle_alpha   90.00
_cell.angle_beta   90.00
_cell.angle_gamma   90.00
#
_symmetry.space_group_name_H-M   'P 1'
#
loop_
_entity.id
_entity.type
_entity.pdbx_description
1 polymer ?
#
loop_
_entity_poly.entity_id
_entity_poly.type
_entity_poly.pdbx_seq_one_letter_code
_entity_poly.pdbx_strand_id
1 'polypeptide(L)'
;MDIISQLQEQVNTVASLAFNTFGTLQRDAPPVQLSPNYPEPPANPPVDDSVNLAEQPKLLSAELVKAAKQFDALVAALPLAEGGEEAQLQRIAELQAENDDIGQELQKQLEAAVSLIQSVRELGCPVWYKVVLCPCICICSINGLVLLLQILDAESEIKNVNNVAEKELRQVQELYGQAVDNCLNLKKPD
;
A
#
# COMPACT_ATOMS: atom_id res chain seq x y z
N MET A 1 -0.49 6.31 3.05
CA MET A 1 -0.84 7.73 2.82
C MET A 1 0.46 8.52 2.79
N ASP A 2 0.67 9.38 1.80
CA ASP A 2 1.93 10.11 1.62
C ASP A 2 2.19 11.14 2.74
N ILE A 3 3.46 11.39 3.07
CA ILE A 3 3.85 12.31 4.16
C ILE A 3 3.43 13.75 3.86
N ILE A 4 3.42 14.16 2.59
CA ILE A 4 2.98 15.51 2.19
C ILE A 4 1.45 15.62 2.37
N SER A 5 0.69 14.58 2.06
CA SER A 5 -0.75 14.55 2.34
C SER A 5 -1.04 14.63 3.84
N GLN A 6 -0.28 13.91 4.68
CA GLN A 6 -0.41 13.98 6.14
C GLN A 6 -0.08 15.39 6.69
N LEU A 7 0.94 16.05 6.14
CA LEU A 7 1.26 17.44 6.50
C LEU A 7 0.10 18.40 6.18
N GLN A 8 -0.51 18.27 5.01
CA GLN A 8 -1.65 19.12 4.62
C GLN A 8 -2.84 18.92 5.56
N GLU A 9 -3.16 17.68 5.90
CA GLU A 9 -4.23 17.36 6.85
C GLU A 9 -3.92 17.89 8.26
N GLN A 10 -2.66 17.78 8.70
CA GLN A 10 -2.23 18.30 9.99
C GLN A 10 -2.32 19.83 10.06
N VAL A 11 -1.94 20.54 8.99
CA VAL A 11 -2.09 22.00 8.92
C VAL A 11 -3.56 22.42 9.01
N ASN A 12 -4.45 21.72 8.28
CA ASN A 12 -5.89 21.97 8.37
C ASN A 12 -6.44 21.71 9.77
N THR A 13 -5.94 20.68 10.45
CA THR A 13 -6.30 20.34 11.83
C THR A 13 -5.85 21.44 12.80
N VAL A 14 -4.62 21.91 12.68
CA VAL A 14 -4.09 23.03 13.49
C VAL A 14 -4.91 24.29 13.27
N ALA A 15 -5.26 24.61 12.02
CA ALA A 15 -6.09 25.77 11.70
C ALA A 15 -7.49 25.66 12.35
N SER A 16 -8.14 24.50 12.23
CA SER A 16 -9.44 24.24 12.86
C SER A 16 -9.38 24.37 14.38
N LEU A 17 -8.39 23.74 15.01
CA LEU A 17 -8.16 23.83 16.46
C LEU A 17 -7.93 25.27 16.91
N ALA A 18 -7.16 26.05 16.15
CA ALA A 18 -6.91 27.45 16.45
C ALA A 18 -8.21 28.28 16.39
N PHE A 19 -8.98 28.19 15.31
CA PHE A 19 -10.25 28.94 15.19
C PHE A 19 -11.25 28.57 16.28
N ASN A 20 -11.39 27.28 16.58
CA ASN A 20 -12.29 26.82 17.65
C ASN A 20 -11.80 27.29 19.03
N THR A 21 -10.50 27.22 19.29
CA THR A 21 -9.93 27.68 20.57
C THR A 21 -10.14 29.17 20.77
N PHE A 22 -9.75 29.99 19.79
CA PHE A 22 -9.93 31.45 19.90
C PHE A 22 -11.39 31.86 19.94
N GLY A 23 -12.25 31.23 19.13
CA GLY A 23 -13.69 31.49 19.14
C GLY A 23 -14.34 31.15 20.48
N THR A 24 -13.96 30.02 21.08
CA THR A 24 -14.46 29.63 22.42
C THR A 24 -13.99 30.62 23.48
N LEU A 25 -12.70 30.98 23.48
CA LEU A 25 -12.16 31.97 24.43
C LEU A 25 -12.81 33.34 24.30
N GLN A 26 -13.12 33.79 23.07
CA GLN A 26 -13.76 35.08 22.84
C GLN A 26 -15.24 35.05 23.23
N ARG A 27 -15.94 33.95 22.95
CA ARG A 27 -17.36 33.79 23.29
C ARG A 27 -17.59 33.73 24.79
N ASP A 28 -16.70 33.02 25.49
CA ASP A 28 -16.86 32.70 26.91
C ASP A 28 -16.04 33.66 27.81
N ALA A 29 -15.45 34.73 27.26
CA ALA A 29 -14.67 35.71 28.02
C ALA A 29 -15.52 36.45 29.06
N PRO A 30 -15.15 36.43 30.36
CA PRO A 30 -15.85 37.21 31.37
C PRO A 30 -15.57 38.72 31.20
N PRO A 31 -16.53 39.59 31.55
CA PRO A 31 -16.31 41.04 31.55
C PRO A 31 -15.17 41.42 32.50
N VAL A 32 -14.26 42.31 32.05
CA VAL A 32 -13.20 42.86 32.89
C VAL A 32 -13.57 44.26 33.37
N GLN A 33 -13.49 44.52 34.68
CA GLN A 33 -13.70 45.86 35.22
C GLN A 33 -12.44 46.72 35.04
N LEU A 34 -12.54 47.79 34.25
CA LEU A 34 -11.43 48.71 33.96
C LEU A 34 -11.23 49.77 35.05
N SER A 35 -12.25 50.03 35.87
CA SER A 35 -12.22 50.99 36.98
C SER A 35 -13.20 50.57 38.07
N PRO A 36 -12.88 50.76 39.37
CA PRO A 36 -13.75 50.38 40.48
C PRO A 36 -15.11 51.10 40.52
N ASN A 37 -15.28 52.16 39.73
CA ASN A 37 -16.46 53.03 39.76
C ASN A 37 -17.43 52.78 38.59
N TYR A 38 -17.27 51.67 37.86
CA TYR A 38 -18.13 51.32 36.74
C TYR A 38 -19.33 50.49 37.22
N PRO A 39 -20.58 50.82 36.83
CA PRO A 39 -21.76 50.04 37.21
C PRO A 39 -21.66 48.60 36.68
N GLU A 40 -22.01 47.60 37.50
CA GLU A 40 -22.04 46.21 37.03
C GLU A 40 -23.11 46.02 35.95
N PRO A 41 -22.79 45.33 34.84
CA PRO A 41 -23.78 44.92 33.86
C PRO A 41 -24.82 44.00 34.51
N PRO A 42 -26.08 44.00 34.03
CA PRO A 42 -27.07 43.04 34.48
C PRO A 42 -26.57 41.61 34.28
N ALA A 43 -26.75 40.76 35.29
CA ALA A 43 -26.30 39.38 35.25
C ALA A 43 -26.93 38.64 34.05
N ASN A 44 -26.07 38.06 33.21
CA ASN A 44 -26.53 37.12 32.19
C ASN A 44 -27.18 35.89 32.88
N PRO A 45 -28.15 35.23 32.25
CA PRO A 45 -28.76 34.01 32.79
C PRO A 45 -27.67 32.97 33.13
N PRO A 46 -27.89 32.14 34.17
CA PRO A 46 -26.89 31.20 34.65
C PRO A 46 -26.50 30.26 33.52
N VAL A 47 -25.26 30.41 33.06
CA VAL A 47 -24.61 29.44 32.19
C VAL A 47 -24.28 28.25 33.09
N ASP A 48 -24.71 27.06 32.69
CA ASP A 48 -24.53 25.81 33.43
C ASP A 48 -23.09 25.66 33.96
N ASP A 49 -22.93 25.32 35.24
CA ASP A 49 -21.66 25.15 35.98
C ASP A 49 -20.77 24.01 35.41
N SER A 50 -21.13 23.42 34.27
CA SER A 50 -20.49 22.25 33.69
C SER A 50 -19.19 22.53 32.93
N VAL A 51 -18.81 23.81 32.72
CA VAL A 51 -17.54 24.18 32.08
C VAL A 51 -16.70 25.02 33.02
N ASN A 52 -15.68 24.40 33.63
CA ASN A 52 -14.67 25.12 34.40
C ASN A 52 -13.87 26.05 33.48
N LEU A 53 -14.30 27.31 33.41
CA LEU A 53 -13.73 28.38 32.57
C LEU A 53 -12.22 28.58 32.79
N ALA A 54 -11.69 28.17 33.96
CA ALA A 54 -10.27 28.25 34.28
C ALA A 54 -9.45 27.05 33.77
N GLU A 55 -10.07 25.91 33.50
CA GLU A 55 -9.41 24.69 33.02
C GLU A 55 -9.53 24.52 31.50
N GLN A 56 -10.65 24.94 30.91
CA GLN A 56 -10.89 24.83 29.47
C GLN A 56 -9.80 25.48 28.59
N PRO A 57 -9.29 26.70 28.89
CA PRO A 57 -8.20 27.30 28.12
C PRO A 57 -6.90 26.49 28.15
N LYS A 58 -6.63 25.78 29.26
CA LYS A 58 -5.43 24.95 29.42
C LYS A 58 -5.53 23.68 28.58
N LEU A 59 -6.71 23.07 28.50
CA LEU A 59 -6.94 21.88 27.68
C LEU A 59 -6.84 22.21 26.19
N LEU A 60 -7.49 23.29 25.76
CA LEU A 60 -7.47 23.73 24.36
C LEU A 60 -6.06 24.16 23.91
N SER A 61 -5.33 24.89 24.75
CA SER A 61 -3.93 25.25 24.45
C SER A 61 -3.00 24.04 24.43
N ALA A 62 -3.21 23.05 25.31
CA ALA A 62 -2.45 21.79 25.28
C ALA A 62 -2.70 21.00 24.00
N GLU A 63 -3.95 20.95 23.52
CA GLU A 63 -4.31 20.29 22.26
C GLU A 63 -3.68 20.98 21.05
N LEU A 64 -3.73 22.31 21.00
CA LEU A 64 -3.09 23.08 19.95
C LEU A 64 -1.56 22.87 19.91
N VAL A 65 -0.91 22.90 21.07
CA VAL A 65 0.54 22.65 21.18
C VAL A 65 0.88 21.22 20.78
N LYS A 66 0.05 20.24 21.14
CA LYS A 66 0.24 18.84 20.71
C LYS A 66 0.15 18.72 19.19
N ALA A 67 -0.86 19.36 18.58
CA ALA A 67 -1.02 19.36 17.12
C ALA A 67 0.17 20.06 16.41
N ALA A 68 0.70 21.14 16.98
CA ALA A 68 1.91 21.79 16.47
C ALA A 68 3.15 20.88 16.54
N LYS A 69 3.35 20.17 17.65
CA LYS A 69 4.46 19.20 17.78
C LYS A 69 4.36 18.04 16.79
N GLN A 70 3.14 17.58 16.50
CA GLN A 70 2.92 16.55 15.47
C GLN A 70 3.28 17.06 14.08
N PHE A 71 2.96 18.32 13.77
CA PHE A 71 3.41 18.95 12.53
C PHE A 71 4.94 19.00 12.43
N ASP A 72 5.63 19.43 13.49
CA ASP A 72 7.10 19.46 13.51
C ASP A 72 7.71 18.06 13.31
N ALA A 73 7.12 17.03 13.91
CA ALA A 73 7.55 15.65 13.72
C ALA A 73 7.38 15.17 12.27
N LEU A 74 6.29 15.57 11.61
CA LEU A 74 6.06 15.26 10.19
C LEU A 74 7.03 16.01 9.28
N VAL A 75 7.36 17.27 9.59
CA VAL A 75 8.37 18.05 8.86
C VAL A 75 9.76 17.40 8.99
N ALA A 76 10.11 16.93 10.20
CA ALA A 76 11.38 16.23 10.44
C ALA A 76 11.45 14.86 9.75
N ALA A 77 10.30 14.22 9.50
CA ALA A 77 10.22 12.94 8.80
C ALA A 77 10.28 13.07 7.26
N LEU A 78 10.34 14.31 6.73
CA LEU A 78 10.46 14.50 5.29
C LEU A 78 11.79 13.90 4.78
N PRO A 79 11.75 13.04 3.75
CA PRO A 79 12.95 12.52 3.13
C PRO A 79 13.62 13.65 2.35
N LEU A 80 14.50 14.38 3.03
CA LEU A 80 15.34 15.40 2.41
C LEU A 80 16.38 14.68 1.54
N ALA A 81 16.41 14.98 0.25
CA ALA A 81 17.51 14.55 -0.61
C ALA A 81 18.80 15.25 -0.15
N GLU A 82 19.65 14.54 0.59
CA GLU A 82 21.01 14.99 0.88
C GLU A 82 21.72 15.24 -0.45
N GLY A 83 21.99 16.51 -0.77
CA GLY A 83 22.64 16.90 -2.04
C GLY A 83 21.71 17.47 -3.12
N GLY A 84 20.42 17.69 -2.82
CA GLY A 84 19.48 18.34 -3.74
C GLY A 84 18.98 17.43 -4.87
N GLU A 85 18.35 18.04 -5.89
CA GLU A 85 17.70 17.31 -6.99
C GLU A 85 18.70 16.50 -7.82
N GLU A 86 19.90 17.02 -8.07
CA GLU A 86 20.91 16.35 -8.89
C GLU A 86 21.40 15.03 -8.26
N ALA A 87 21.70 15.04 -6.95
CA ALA A 87 22.10 13.84 -6.23
C ALA A 87 20.96 12.80 -6.17
N GLN A 88 19.71 13.27 -6.08
CA GLN A 88 18.54 12.41 -6.13
C GLN A 88 18.36 11.77 -7.51
N LEU A 89 18.51 12.54 -8.58
CA LEU A 89 18.45 12.05 -9.96
C LEU A 89 19.56 11.03 -10.25
N GLN A 90 20.78 11.28 -9.77
CA GLN A 90 21.87 10.33 -9.90
C GLN A 90 21.56 9.01 -9.17
N ARG A 91 21.07 9.08 -7.93
CA ARG A 91 20.66 7.88 -7.18
C ARG A 91 19.54 7.12 -7.88
N ILE A 92 18.58 7.81 -8.49
CA ILE A 92 17.51 7.17 -9.28
C ILE A 92 18.11 6.45 -10.49
N ALA A 93 19.03 7.08 -11.22
CA ALA A 93 19.67 6.46 -12.38
C ALA A 93 20.49 5.22 -12.00
N GLU A 94 21.22 5.27 -10.88
CA GLU A 94 21.94 4.12 -10.33
C GLU A 94 20.99 2.98 -9.96
N LEU A 95 19.90 3.28 -9.25
CA LEU A 95 18.89 2.28 -8.90
C LEU A 95 18.17 1.71 -10.13
N GLN A 96 17.95 2.51 -11.18
CA GLN A 96 17.38 2.01 -12.43
C GLN A 96 18.32 1.03 -13.12
N ALA A 97 19.61 1.36 -13.21
CA ALA A 97 20.61 0.46 -13.76
C ALA A 97 20.73 -0.85 -12.97
N GLU A 98 20.69 -0.79 -11.63
CA GLU A 98 20.71 -1.97 -10.77
C GLU A 98 19.45 -2.83 -10.96
N ASN A 99 18.27 -2.21 -11.03
CA ASN A 99 17.02 -2.93 -11.29
C ASN A 99 17.02 -3.60 -12.66
N ASP A 100 17.58 -2.96 -13.69
CA ASP A 100 17.69 -3.55 -15.03
C ASP A 100 18.64 -4.75 -15.04
N ASP A 101 19.77 -4.68 -14.34
CA ASP A 101 20.73 -5.79 -14.24
C ASP A 101 20.15 -6.97 -13.45
N ILE A 102 19.50 -6.70 -12.31
CA ILE A 102 18.77 -7.71 -11.54
C ILE A 102 17.64 -8.34 -12.40
N GLY A 103 16.94 -7.53 -13.19
CA GLY A 103 15.91 -7.98 -14.12
C GLY A 103 16.47 -8.94 -15.18
N GLN A 104 17.64 -8.63 -15.75
CA GLN A 104 18.32 -9.50 -16.71
C GLN A 104 18.79 -10.81 -16.08
N GLU A 105 19.33 -10.75 -14.86
CA GLU A 105 19.75 -11.95 -14.14
C GLU A 105 18.56 -12.85 -13.81
N LEU A 106 17.45 -12.26 -13.34
CA LEU A 106 16.22 -12.99 -13.09
C LEU A 106 15.69 -13.65 -14.38
N GLN A 107 15.73 -12.93 -15.51
CA GLN A 107 15.32 -13.46 -16.81
C GLN A 107 16.20 -14.64 -17.26
N LYS A 108 17.52 -14.54 -17.10
CA LYS A 108 18.45 -15.66 -17.42
C LYS A 108 18.15 -16.89 -16.57
N GLN A 109 17.89 -16.71 -15.28
CA GLN A 109 17.53 -17.81 -14.39
C GLN A 109 16.21 -18.46 -14.80
N LEU A 110 15.23 -17.65 -15.20
CA LEU A 110 13.95 -18.16 -15.71
C LEU A 110 14.13 -18.96 -17.00
N GLU A 111 14.93 -18.45 -17.95
CA GLU A 111 15.22 -19.15 -19.21
C GLU A 111 15.98 -20.47 -18.98
N ALA A 112 16.96 -20.47 -18.07
CA ALA A 112 17.67 -21.69 -17.67
C ALA A 112 16.72 -22.72 -17.05
N ALA A 113 15.83 -22.29 -16.16
CA ALA A 113 14.82 -23.16 -15.55
C ALA A 113 13.87 -23.75 -16.61
N VAL A 114 13.40 -22.93 -17.56
CA VAL A 114 12.55 -23.39 -18.68
C VAL A 114 13.29 -24.40 -19.55
N SER A 115 14.56 -24.15 -19.88
CA SER A 115 15.39 -25.08 -20.65
C SER A 115 15.61 -26.42 -19.92
N LEU A 116 15.78 -26.39 -18.60
CA LEU A 116 15.89 -27.61 -17.80
C LEU A 116 14.57 -28.40 -17.80
N ILE A 117 13.43 -27.72 -17.65
CA ILE A 117 12.11 -28.35 -17.75
C ILE A 117 11.92 -28.98 -19.15
N GLN A 118 12.31 -28.27 -20.21
CA GLN A 118 12.27 -28.78 -21.58
C GLN A 118 13.13 -30.04 -21.72
N SER A 119 14.34 -30.03 -21.17
CA SER A 119 15.25 -31.18 -21.20
C SER A 119 14.69 -32.38 -20.42
N VAL A 120 14.08 -32.14 -19.26
CA VAL A 120 13.38 -33.18 -18.48
C VAL A 120 12.19 -33.74 -19.27
N ARG A 121 11.45 -32.90 -20.00
CA ARG A 121 10.35 -33.33 -20.89
C ARG A 121 10.87 -34.18 -22.05
N GLU A 122 11.96 -33.76 -22.69
CA GLU A 122 12.59 -34.46 -23.81
C GLU A 122 13.29 -35.76 -23.42
N LEU A 123 13.87 -35.85 -22.22
CA LEU A 123 14.41 -37.09 -21.66
C LEU A 123 13.29 -38.00 -21.12
N GLY A 124 12.23 -37.40 -20.58
CA GLY A 124 11.01 -38.08 -20.18
C GLY A 124 10.37 -38.80 -21.35
N CYS A 125 10.17 -38.15 -22.49
CA CYS A 125 9.47 -38.75 -23.64
C CYS A 125 10.03 -40.13 -24.10
N PRO A 126 11.35 -40.31 -24.33
CA PRO A 126 11.95 -41.60 -24.72
C PRO A 126 12.13 -42.56 -23.54
N VAL A 127 12.29 -42.09 -22.29
CA VAL A 127 12.32 -42.97 -21.10
C VAL A 127 10.93 -43.54 -20.82
N TRP A 128 9.88 -42.75 -20.92
CA TRP A 128 8.49 -43.21 -20.89
C TRP A 128 8.21 -44.15 -22.09
N TYR A 129 8.66 -43.81 -23.30
CA TYR A 129 8.53 -44.69 -24.46
C TYR A 129 9.34 -46.00 -24.34
N LYS A 130 10.47 -46.04 -23.62
CA LYS A 130 11.26 -47.28 -23.45
C LYS A 130 10.87 -48.10 -22.22
N VAL A 131 10.56 -47.47 -21.09
CA VAL A 131 10.16 -48.17 -19.87
C VAL A 131 8.71 -48.66 -19.99
N VAL A 132 7.84 -47.91 -20.66
CA VAL A 132 6.42 -48.24 -20.78
C VAL A 132 6.06 -48.90 -22.11
N LEU A 133 6.73 -48.58 -23.23
CA LEU A 133 6.41 -49.19 -24.54
C LEU A 133 7.28 -50.43 -24.89
N CYS A 134 8.50 -50.56 -24.35
CA CYS A 134 9.42 -51.64 -24.74
C CYS A 134 9.08 -53.04 -24.16
N PRO A 135 8.40 -53.20 -23.00
CA PRO A 135 7.88 -54.50 -22.59
C PRO A 135 6.53 -54.85 -23.26
N CYS A 136 5.84 -53.87 -23.85
CA CYS A 136 4.42 -54.00 -24.16
C CYS A 136 4.12 -54.64 -25.53
N ILE A 137 5.10 -54.86 -26.41
CA ILE A 137 4.86 -55.56 -27.69
C ILE A 137 4.23 -56.96 -27.47
N CYS A 138 4.40 -57.57 -26.29
CA CYS A 138 3.80 -58.87 -25.94
C CYS A 138 2.51 -58.79 -25.08
N ILE A 139 2.07 -57.62 -24.59
CA ILE A 139 0.85 -57.46 -23.75
C ILE A 139 -0.14 -56.41 -24.33
N CYS A 140 0.25 -55.70 -25.40
CA CYS A 140 -0.37 -54.45 -25.89
C CYS A 140 -1.83 -54.49 -26.36
N SER A 141 -2.47 -55.64 -26.56
CA SER A 141 -3.80 -55.63 -27.19
C SER A 141 -4.96 -55.24 -26.27
N ILE A 142 -4.76 -55.22 -24.94
CA ILE A 142 -5.84 -54.92 -23.96
C ILE A 142 -5.43 -53.77 -23.01
N ASN A 143 -4.18 -53.73 -22.54
CA ASN A 143 -3.73 -52.70 -21.60
C ASN A 143 -3.29 -51.38 -22.23
N GLY A 144 -3.10 -51.32 -23.55
CA GLY A 144 -2.72 -50.09 -24.26
C GLY A 144 -3.80 -49.00 -24.24
N LEU A 145 -5.08 -49.39 -24.23
CA LEU A 145 -6.21 -48.45 -24.15
C LEU A 145 -6.34 -47.82 -22.76
N VAL A 146 -6.07 -48.58 -21.69
CA VAL A 146 -6.11 -48.08 -20.31
C VAL A 146 -5.00 -47.07 -20.06
N LEU A 147 -3.79 -47.36 -20.57
CA LEU A 147 -2.66 -46.45 -20.43
C LEU A 147 -2.84 -45.17 -21.26
N LEU A 148 -3.41 -45.27 -22.47
CA LEU A 148 -3.79 -44.09 -23.26
C LEU A 148 -4.87 -43.25 -22.55
N LEU A 149 -5.85 -43.87 -21.89
CA LEU A 149 -6.82 -43.15 -21.07
C LEU A 149 -6.14 -42.40 -19.92
N GLN A 150 -5.23 -43.05 -19.19
CA GLN A 150 -4.52 -42.42 -18.08
C GLN A 150 -3.58 -41.28 -18.51
N ILE A 151 -2.94 -41.41 -19.67
CA ILE A 151 -2.10 -40.34 -20.24
C ILE A 151 -2.95 -39.16 -20.73
N LEU A 152 -4.11 -39.43 -21.36
CA LEU A 152 -5.07 -38.39 -21.75
C LEU A 152 -5.68 -37.67 -20.54
N ASP A 153 -5.97 -38.41 -19.46
CA ASP A 153 -6.44 -37.83 -18.20
C ASP A 153 -5.38 -36.90 -17.59
N ALA A 154 -4.11 -37.33 -17.56
CA ALA A 154 -2.99 -36.52 -17.07
C ALA A 154 -2.74 -35.27 -17.93
N GLU A 155 -2.83 -35.38 -19.27
CA GLU A 155 -2.72 -34.21 -20.15
C GLU A 155 -3.87 -33.21 -19.94
N SER A 156 -5.08 -33.69 -19.62
CA SER A 156 -6.21 -32.83 -19.33
C SER A 156 -6.04 -32.07 -18.01
N GLU A 157 -5.53 -32.74 -16.98
CA GLU A 157 -5.26 -32.11 -15.68
C GLU A 157 -4.15 -31.06 -15.80
N ILE A 158 -3.07 -31.36 -16.52
CA ILE A 158 -1.99 -30.40 -16.78
C ILE A 158 -2.53 -29.17 -17.53
N LYS A 159 -3.40 -29.38 -18.53
CA LYS A 159 -3.99 -28.29 -19.30
C LYS A 159 -4.94 -27.43 -18.46
N ASN A 160 -5.67 -28.04 -17.52
CA ASN A 160 -6.53 -27.33 -16.59
C ASN A 160 -5.70 -26.50 -15.60
N VAL A 161 -4.64 -27.07 -15.02
CA VAL A 161 -3.75 -26.34 -14.10
C VAL A 161 -3.09 -25.15 -14.79
N ASN A 162 -2.66 -25.31 -16.05
CA ASN A 162 -2.07 -24.20 -16.82
C ASN A 162 -3.09 -23.08 -17.09
N ASN A 163 -4.33 -23.42 -17.43
CA ASN A 163 -5.40 -22.43 -17.60
C ASN A 163 -5.75 -21.70 -16.29
N VAL A 164 -5.72 -22.41 -15.16
CA VAL A 164 -5.91 -21.79 -13.84
C VAL A 164 -4.75 -20.82 -13.56
N ALA A 165 -3.51 -21.24 -13.77
CA ALA A 165 -2.34 -20.37 -13.58
C ALA A 165 -2.38 -19.11 -14.47
N GLU A 166 -2.78 -19.23 -15.74
CA GLU A 166 -2.95 -18.08 -16.64
C GLU A 166 -4.06 -17.12 -16.18
N LYS A 167 -5.13 -17.66 -15.59
CA LYS A 167 -6.23 -16.84 -15.06
C LYS A 167 -5.80 -16.06 -13.83
N GLU A 168 -5.08 -16.69 -12.91
CA GLU A 168 -4.52 -16.03 -11.73
C GLU A 168 -3.52 -14.94 -12.15
N LEU A 169 -2.68 -15.21 -13.15
CA LEU A 169 -1.73 -14.23 -13.67
C LEU A 169 -2.44 -13.01 -14.27
N ARG A 170 -3.52 -13.21 -15.05
CA ARG A 170 -4.35 -12.10 -15.57
C ARG A 170 -5.02 -11.32 -14.45
N GLN A 171 -5.50 -11.98 -13.41
CA GLN A 171 -6.14 -11.31 -12.28
C GLN A 171 -5.12 -10.43 -11.52
N VAL A 172 -3.90 -10.93 -11.32
CA VAL A 172 -2.80 -10.15 -10.74
C VAL A 172 -2.43 -8.97 -11.66
N GLN A 173 -2.42 -9.17 -12.97
CA GLN A 173 -2.14 -8.11 -13.95
C GLN A 173 -3.24 -7.04 -13.98
N GLU A 174 -4.51 -7.41 -13.84
CA GLU A 174 -5.64 -6.48 -13.72
C GLU A 174 -5.62 -5.72 -12.39
N LEU A 175 -5.34 -6.40 -11.27
CA LEU A 175 -5.19 -5.76 -9.97
C LEU A 175 -4.01 -4.79 -9.96
N TYR A 176 -2.90 -5.15 -10.62
CA TYR A 176 -1.77 -4.24 -10.79
C TYR A 176 -2.15 -3.04 -11.65
N GLY A 177 -2.85 -3.25 -12.77
CA GLY A 177 -3.38 -2.17 -13.62
C GLY A 177 -4.31 -1.23 -12.85
N GLN A 178 -5.25 -1.78 -12.08
CA GLN A 178 -6.14 -0.99 -11.22
C GLN A 178 -5.39 -0.26 -10.11
N ALA A 179 -4.38 -0.87 -9.50
CA ALA A 179 -3.55 -0.22 -8.49
C ALA A 179 -2.77 0.95 -9.09
N VAL A 180 -2.19 0.76 -10.27
CA VAL A 180 -1.49 1.79 -11.04
C VAL A 180 -2.45 2.92 -11.43
N ASP A 181 -3.64 2.60 -11.95
CA ASP A 181 -4.67 3.58 -12.31
C ASP A 181 -5.22 4.33 -11.08
N ASN A 182 -5.40 3.65 -9.95
CA ASN A 182 -5.83 4.29 -8.69
C ASN A 182 -4.74 5.24 -8.15
N CYS A 183 -3.46 4.87 -8.27
CA CYS A 183 -2.34 5.73 -7.90
C CYS A 183 -2.19 6.93 -8.85
N LEU A 184 -2.39 6.74 -10.16
CA LEU A 184 -2.26 7.80 -11.17
C LEU A 184 -3.46 8.75 -11.19
N ASN A 185 -4.68 8.26 -10.95
CA ASN A 185 -5.91 9.06 -11.05
C ASN A 185 -6.46 9.51 -9.68
N LEU A 186 -5.75 9.28 -8.57
CA LEU A 186 -6.17 9.65 -7.20
C LEU A 186 -7.61 9.20 -6.87
N LYS A 187 -8.04 8.06 -7.43
CA LYS A 187 -9.40 7.54 -7.20
C LYS A 187 -9.44 6.93 -5.81
N LYS A 188 -10.30 7.47 -4.93
CA LYS A 188 -10.51 6.94 -3.58
C LYS A 188 -11.05 5.51 -3.69
N PRO A 189 -10.45 4.51 -3.03
CA PRO A 189 -11.04 3.18 -3.00
C PRO A 189 -12.33 3.23 -2.18
N ASP A 190 -13.41 2.63 -2.70
CA ASP A 190 -14.66 2.37 -1.96
C ASP A 190 -14.43 1.33 -0.84
#